data_AF-A0A923SLH0-F1
#
_entry.id   AF-A0A923SLH0-F1
#
_cell.length_a   1.000
_cell.length_b   1.000
_cell.length_c   1.000
_cell.angle_alpha   90.00
_cell.angle_beta   90.00
_cell.angle_gamma   90.00
#
_symmetry.space_group_name_H-M   'P 1'
#
loop_
_entity.id
_entity.type
_entity.pdbx_description
1 polymer ?
#
loop_
_entity_poly.entity_id
_entity_poly.type
_entity_poly.pdbx_seq_one_letter_code
_entity_poly.pdbx_strand_id
1 'polypeptide(L)' 'MEAIILHPKNKTQLSILKNLAKEMGMSFETKKEESILENIKNGLEEMQLIKKGKLKTTSAKDFLNEL' A
#
# COMPACT_ATOMS: atom_id res chain seq x y z
N MET A 1 -3.04 -10.22 27.96
CA MET A 1 -1.81 -10.31 27.13
C MET A 1 -1.76 -9.07 26.27
N GLU A 2 -0.57 -8.50 26.08
CA GLU A 2 -0.36 -7.30 25.27
C GLU A 2 0.10 -7.69 23.86
N ALA A 3 -0.13 -6.82 22.88
CA ALA A 3 0.28 -7.03 21.50
C ALA A 3 1.50 -6.16 21.16
N ILE A 4 2.39 -6.70 20.32
CA ILE A 4 3.52 -5.96 19.75
C ILE A 4 3.25 -5.64 18.29
N ILE A 5 3.56 -4.40 17.88
CA ILE A 5 3.49 -3.95 16.48
C ILE A 5 4.91 -3.67 16.00
N LEU A 6 5.28 -4.26 14.87
CA LEU A 6 6.63 -4.16 14.29
C LEU A 6 6.53 -3.53 12.89
N HIS A 7 7.36 -2.53 12.62
CA HIS A 7 7.39 -1.81 11.34
C HIS A 7 8.70 -2.12 10.57
N PRO A 8 8.80 -3.27 9.88
CA PRO A 8 9.98 -3.60 9.10
C PRO A 8 10.17 -2.61 7.93
N LYS A 9 11.38 -2.07 7.79
CA LYS A 9 11.72 -1.05 6.76
C LYS A 9 12.18 -1.65 5.43
N ASN A 10 12.43 -2.96 5.37
CA ASN A 10 12.87 -3.64 4.16
C ASN A 10 12.44 -5.12 4.13
N LYS A 11 12.59 -5.75 2.97
CA LYS A 11 12.19 -7.15 2.74
C LYS A 11 12.91 -8.14 3.65
N THR A 12 14.18 -7.89 3.97
CA THR A 12 14.98 -8.76 4.85
C THR A 12 14.43 -8.77 6.27
N GLN A 13 14.17 -7.60 6.84
CA GLN A 13 13.56 -7.47 8.18
C GLN A 13 12.20 -8.17 8.23
N LEU A 14 11.34 -7.96 7.22
CA LEU A 14 10.05 -8.63 7.15
C LEU A 14 10.18 -10.16 7.11
N SER A 15 11.13 -10.69 6.34
CA SER A 15 11.36 -12.13 6.23
C SER A 15 11.80 -12.75 7.56
N ILE A 16 12.73 -12.09 8.26
CA ILE A 16 13.21 -12.53 9.58
C ILE A 16 12.05 -12.61 10.58
N LEU A 17 11.20 -11.58 10.64
CA LEU A 17 10.05 -11.55 11.55
C LEU A 17 9.03 -12.65 11.24
N LYS A 18 8.76 -12.91 9.95
CA LYS A 18 7.87 -14.00 9.53
C LYS A 18 8.40 -15.37 9.95
N ASN A 19 9.71 -15.61 9.79
CA ASN A 19 10.32 -16.88 10.17
C ASN A 19 10.30 -17.05 11.67
N LEU A 20 10.65 -16.02 12.44
CA LEU A 20 10.59 -16.05 13.90
C LEU A 20 9.19 -16.40 14.40
N ALA A 21 8.15 -15.74 13.87
CA ALA A 21 6.77 -16.02 14.26
C ALA A 21 6.36 -17.47 13.96
N LYS A 22 6.79 -18.03 12.82
CA LYS A 22 6.53 -19.43 12.47
C LYS A 22 7.22 -20.41 13.41
N GLU A 23 8.51 -20.21 13.70
CA GLU A 23 9.28 -21.06 14.62
C GLU A 23 8.69 -21.04 16.03
N MET A 24 8.12 -19.90 16.45
CA MET A 24 7.46 -19.75 17.74
C MET A 24 6.01 -20.24 17.75
N GLY A 25 5.47 -20.74 16.64
CA GLY A 25 4.06 -21.16 16.53
C GLY A 25 3.07 -20.01 16.70
N MET A 26 3.49 -18.77 16.47
CA MET A 26 2.66 -17.58 16.59
C MET A 26 1.86 -17.35 15.31
N SER A 27 0.56 -17.06 15.46
CA SER A 27 -0.24 -16.53 14.37
C SER A 27 0.13 -15.07 14.09
N PHE A 28 0.26 -14.70 12.82
CA PHE A 28 0.55 -13.32 12.41
C PHE A 28 -0.14 -12.98 11.08
N GLU A 29 -0.36 -11.68 10.87
CA GLU A 29 -0.87 -11.12 9.64
C GLU A 29 0.13 -10.13 9.05
N THR A 30 0.10 -9.97 7.72
CA THR A 30 0.87 -8.89 7.07
C THR A 30 -0.05 -8.02 6.25
N LYS A 31 -0.03 -6.71 6.53
CA LYS A 31 -0.70 -5.70 5.73
C LYS A 31 0.35 -4.98 4.91
N LYS A 32 0.05 -4.78 3.63
CA LYS A 32 0.83 -3.89 2.79
C LYS A 32 0.26 -2.49 3.05
N GLU A 33 1.05 -1.61 3.64
CA GLU A 33 0.67 -0.19 3.65
C GLU A 33 0.78 0.28 2.20
N GLU A 34 -0.36 0.54 1.57
CA GLU A 34 -0.39 1.32 0.33
C GLU A 34 0.18 2.70 0.68
N SER A 35 1.33 3.01 0.10
CA SER A 35 1.92 4.31 0.35
C SER A 35 1.06 5.37 -0.33
N ILE A 36 0.86 6.51 0.33
CA ILE A 36 0.23 7.71 -0.28
C ILE A 36 0.90 8.03 -1.64
N LEU A 37 2.18 7.73 -1.78
CA LEU A 37 2.96 7.81 -3.02
C LEU A 37 2.46 6.90 -4.14
N GLU A 38 2.01 5.68 -3.82
CA GLU A 38 1.43 4.73 -4.78
C GLU A 38 0.06 5.22 -5.24
N ASN A 39 -0.76 5.76 -4.32
CA ASN A 39 -2.04 6.39 -4.67
C ASN A 39 -1.86 7.61 -5.57
N ILE A 40 -0.93 8.52 -5.22
CA ILE A 40 -0.60 9.69 -6.04
C ILE A 40 -0.08 9.26 -7.42
N LYS A 41 0.77 8.22 -7.48
CA LYS A 41 1.31 7.71 -8.74
C LYS A 41 0.20 7.16 -9.64
N ASN A 42 -0.68 6.32 -9.10
CA ASN A 42 -1.81 5.77 -9.84
C ASN A 42 -2.69 6.89 -10.38
N GLY A 43 -2.97 7.88 -9.53
CA GLY A 43 -3.75 9.02 -9.94
C GLY A 43 -3.11 9.88 -11.04
N LEU A 44 -1.78 10.06 -11.02
CA LEU A 44 -1.05 10.73 -12.10
C LEU A 44 -1.08 9.93 -13.41
N GLU A 45 -1.03 8.60 -13.35
CA GLU A 45 -1.18 7.72 -14.52
C GLU A 45 -2.58 7.83 -15.14
N GLU A 46 -3.63 7.88 -14.32
CA GLU A 46 -5.00 8.11 -14.77
C GLU A 46 -5.15 9.46 -15.48
N MET A 47 -4.56 10.52 -14.95
CA MET A 47 -4.53 11.83 -15.61
C MET A 47 -3.84 11.79 -16.97
N GLN A 48 -2.78 11.00 -17.12
CA GLN A 48 -2.13 10.82 -18.44
C GLN A 48 -3.03 10.08 -19.43
N LEU A 49 -3.81 9.10 -18.98
CA LEU A 49 -4.75 8.35 -19.82
C LEU A 49 -5.96 9.20 -20.23
N ILE A 50 -6.45 10.08 -19.35
CA ILE A 50 -7.47 11.08 -19.66
C ILE A 50 -6.96 12.05 -20.72
N LYS A 51 -5.74 12.58 -20.57
CA LYS A 51 -5.11 13.45 -21.59
C LYS A 51 -4.98 12.77 -22.96
N LYS A 52 -4.81 11.44 -22.98
CA LYS A 52 -4.74 10.63 -24.21
C LYS A 52 -6.12 10.26 -24.79
N GLY A 53 -7.22 10.73 -24.19
CA GLY A 53 -8.58 10.47 -24.65
C GLY A 53 -9.07 9.03 -24.43
N LYS A 54 -8.39 8.25 -23.57
CA LYS A 54 -8.67 6.82 -23.37
C LYS A 54 -9.59 6.51 -22.18
N LEU A 55 -9.93 7.51 -21.36
CA LEU A 55 -10.81 7.38 -20.18
C LEU A 55 -11.86 8.49 -20.17
N LYS A 56 -13.04 8.19 -19.63
CA LYS A 56 -14.09 9.20 -19.37
C LYS A 56 -13.57 10.20 -18.33
N THR A 57 -13.82 11.48 -18.57
CA THR A 57 -13.35 12.56 -17.69
C THR A 57 -14.11 12.52 -16.37
N THR A 58 -13.39 12.39 -15.25
CA THR A 58 -13.92 12.74 -13.92
C THR A 58 -13.43 14.14 -13.55
N SER A 59 -14.15 14.87 -12.70
CA SER A 59 -13.68 16.19 -12.26
C SER A 59 -12.44 16.02 -11.39
N ALA A 60 -11.49 16.96 -11.47
CA ALA A 60 -10.30 16.93 -10.61
C ALA A 60 -10.65 16.93 -9.11
N LYS A 61 -11.84 17.46 -8.76
CA LYS A 61 -12.36 17.47 -7.40
C LYS A 61 -12.79 16.07 -6.95
N ASP A 62 -13.48 15.33 -7.81
CA ASP A 62 -13.94 13.96 -7.49
C ASP A 62 -12.76 13.01 -7.38
N PHE A 63 -11.79 13.14 -8.29
CA PHE A 63 -10.52 12.41 -8.23
C PHE A 63 -9.75 12.63 -6.91
N LEU A 64 -9.65 13.87 -6.43
CA LEU A 64 -8.97 14.15 -5.16
C LEU A 64 -9.70 13.60 -3.92
N ASN A 65 -11.01 13.33 -4.03
CA ASN A 65 -11.78 12.72 -2.94
C ASN A 65 -11.68 11.18 -2.92
N GLU A 66 -11.08 10.56 -3.95
CA GLU A 66 -10.88 9.11 -4.06
C GLU A 66 -9.49 8.64 -3.58
N LEU A 67 -8.55 9.58 -3.32
CA LEU A 67 -7.19 9.33 -2.81
C LEU A 67 -7.15 9.19 -1.28
#